data_AF-A0A8S2WVR2-F1
#
_entry.id   AF-A0A8S2WVR2-F1
#
_cell.length_a   1.000
_cell.length_b   1.000
_cell.length_c   1.000
_cell.angle_alpha   90.00
_cell.angle_beta   90.00
_cell.angle_gamma   90.00
#
_symmetry.space_group_name_H-M   'P 1'
#
loop_
_entity.id
_entity.type
_entity.pdbx_description
1 polymer ?
#
loop_
_entity_poly.entity_id
_entity_poly.type
_entity_poly.pdbx_seq_one_letter_code
_entity_poly.pdbx_strand_id
1 'polypeptide(L)'
;PFDDEEKEKDFWVLDHKYLENMYTMFRKVNARERIVGSYHTGPKLHRNDISINELILVYNPDSIFVIIDAKPKDLGLPTEAYIAVEEIHDDGSPASKTFEHLPSEIGAERAEAVGVEHLLR
;
A
#
# COMPACT_ATOMS: atom_id res chain seq x y z
N PRO A 1 12.78 -4.90 3.54
CA PRO A 1 12.55 -6.33 3.83
C PRO A 1 11.31 -6.48 4.71
N PHE A 2 10.50 -7.48 4.46
CA PHE A 2 9.29 -7.76 5.23
C PHE A 2 9.19 -9.28 5.44
N ASP A 3 8.88 -9.69 6.66
CA ASP A 3 8.59 -11.07 7.03
C ASP A 3 7.34 -11.10 7.91
N ASP A 4 6.41 -12.00 7.61
CA ASP A 4 5.25 -12.35 8.43
C ASP A 4 5.33 -13.83 8.84
N GLU A 5 5.07 -14.12 10.11
CA GLU A 5 5.08 -15.52 10.57
C GLU A 5 3.72 -16.18 10.36
N GLU A 6 3.67 -17.24 9.54
CA GLU A 6 2.42 -17.99 9.28
C GLU A 6 1.76 -18.55 10.56
N LYS A 7 2.56 -18.84 11.58
CA LYS A 7 2.10 -19.41 12.86
C LYS A 7 1.60 -18.35 13.83
N GLU A 8 2.21 -17.17 13.83
CA GLU A 8 1.85 -16.04 14.68
C GLU A 8 1.36 -14.90 13.79
N LYS A 9 0.07 -14.96 13.42
CA LYS A 9 -0.53 -14.03 12.45
C LYS A 9 -0.49 -12.56 12.85
N ASP A 10 -0.24 -12.23 14.12
CA ASP A 10 -0.10 -10.86 14.60
C ASP A 10 1.38 -10.39 14.65
N PHE A 11 2.35 -11.28 14.37
CA PHE A 11 3.77 -10.97 14.37
C PHE A 11 4.28 -10.74 12.94
N TRP A 12 4.84 -9.56 12.73
CA TRP A 12 5.45 -9.16 11.47
C TRP A 12 6.66 -8.26 11.73
N VAL A 13 7.59 -8.25 10.79
CA VAL A 13 8.81 -7.44 10.87
C VAL A 13 8.98 -6.67 9.57
N LEU A 14 9.24 -5.36 9.69
CA LEU A 14 9.62 -4.49 8.60
C LEU A 14 10.99 -3.87 8.90
N ASP A 15 11.94 -4.02 7.98
CA ASP A 15 13.25 -3.38 8.09
C ASP A 15 13.15 -1.87 7.78
N HIS A 16 12.99 -1.08 8.83
CA HIS A 16 12.93 0.38 8.77
C HIS A 16 14.24 1.02 8.27
N LYS A 17 15.40 0.43 8.57
CA LYS A 17 16.69 0.98 8.14
C LYS A 17 16.85 0.86 6.63
N TYR A 18 16.40 -0.24 6.05
CA TYR A 18 16.37 -0.40 4.60
C TYR A 18 15.46 0.66 3.96
N LEU A 19 14.25 0.86 4.50
CA LEU A 19 13.30 1.86 4.00
C LEU A 19 13.92 3.27 3.95
N GLU A 20 14.50 3.73 5.06
CA GLU A 20 15.15 5.05 5.16
C GLU A 20 16.30 5.23 4.16
N ASN A 21 17.17 4.20 4.07
CA ASN A 21 18.32 4.25 3.18
C ASN A 21 17.89 4.30 1.71
N MET A 22 16.92 3.49 1.31
CA MET A 22 16.40 3.48 -0.05
C MET A 22 15.66 4.77 -0.38
N TYR A 23 14.80 5.24 0.52
CA TYR A 23 14.13 6.51 0.35
C TYR A 23 15.12 7.67 0.13
N THR A 24 16.19 7.71 0.93
CA THR A 24 17.26 8.70 0.78
C THR A 24 17.96 8.59 -0.58
N MET A 25 18.18 7.38 -1.09
CA MET A 25 18.80 7.19 -2.41
C MET A 25 17.86 7.64 -3.54
N PHE A 26 16.58 7.25 -3.52
CA PHE A 26 15.62 7.67 -4.54
C PHE A 26 15.46 9.18 -4.60
N ARG A 27 15.40 9.86 -3.43
CA ARG A 27 15.34 11.32 -3.37
C ARG A 27 16.57 12.04 -3.92
N LYS A 28 17.76 11.42 -3.87
CA LYS A 28 18.97 11.98 -4.49
C LYS A 28 18.91 11.94 -6.02
N VAL A 29 18.21 10.96 -6.58
CA VAL A 29 18.02 10.83 -8.04
C VAL A 29 16.91 11.76 -8.51
N ASN A 30 15.78 11.75 -7.81
CA ASN A 30 14.64 12.60 -8.13
C ASN A 30 14.05 13.19 -6.83
N ALA A 31 14.23 14.51 -6.66
CA ALA A 31 13.78 15.22 -5.46
C ALA A 31 12.25 15.25 -5.30
N ARG A 32 11.48 14.91 -6.34
CA ARG A 32 10.02 14.81 -6.29
C ARG A 32 9.52 13.48 -5.72
N GLU A 33 10.37 12.47 -5.65
CA GLU A 33 9.99 11.17 -5.06
C GLU A 33 9.73 11.31 -3.57
N ARG A 34 8.60 10.77 -3.13
CA ARG A 34 8.18 10.72 -1.73
C ARG A 34 7.46 9.42 -1.44
N ILE A 35 7.53 8.96 -0.19
CA ILE A 35 6.68 7.85 0.27
C ILE A 35 5.23 8.36 0.27
N VAL A 36 4.35 7.69 -0.46
CA VAL A 36 2.91 8.04 -0.53
C VAL A 36 2.02 7.00 0.14
N GLY A 37 2.59 5.85 0.50
CA GLY A 37 1.86 4.78 1.15
C GLY A 37 2.60 3.45 1.04
N SER A 38 1.85 2.36 1.13
CA SER A 38 2.36 1.00 1.02
C SER A 38 1.44 0.14 0.17
N TYR A 39 1.95 -1.00 -0.28
CA TYR A 39 1.17 -1.97 -1.03
C TYR A 39 1.52 -3.38 -0.58
N HIS A 40 0.61 -4.30 -0.81
CA HIS A 40 0.88 -5.73 -0.65
C HIS A 40 0.15 -6.54 -1.73
N THR A 41 0.51 -7.81 -1.85
CA THR A 41 0.06 -8.67 -2.95
C THR A 41 -1.30 -9.33 -2.73
N GLY A 42 -2.06 -8.91 -1.71
CA GLY A 42 -3.39 -9.46 -1.41
C GLY A 42 -3.36 -10.93 -0.92
N PRO A 43 -4.45 -11.69 -1.12
CA PRO A 43 -5.62 -11.36 -1.94
C PRO A 43 -6.66 -10.47 -1.25
N LYS A 44 -6.55 -10.26 0.07
CA LYS A 44 -7.50 -9.48 0.88
C LYS A 44 -6.77 -8.72 1.96
N LEU A 45 -7.45 -7.74 2.56
CA LEU A 45 -7.00 -7.06 3.77
C LEU A 45 -6.75 -8.08 4.89
N HIS A 46 -5.61 -7.92 5.55
CA HIS A 46 -5.23 -8.59 6.78
C HIS A 46 -5.29 -7.62 7.94
N ARG A 47 -5.50 -8.15 9.14
CA ARG A 47 -5.56 -7.35 10.37
C ARG A 47 -4.28 -6.53 10.60
N ASN A 48 -3.13 -7.07 10.21
CA ASN A 48 -1.83 -6.41 10.37
C ASN A 48 -1.68 -5.17 9.48
N ASP A 49 -2.44 -5.06 8.39
CA ASP A 49 -2.29 -3.97 7.43
C ASP A 49 -2.54 -2.60 8.09
N ILE A 50 -3.44 -2.54 9.08
CA ILE A 50 -3.66 -1.33 9.88
C ILE A 50 -2.41 -0.97 10.67
N SER A 51 -1.82 -1.94 11.38
CA SER A 51 -0.62 -1.71 12.18
C SER A 51 0.61 -1.35 11.32
N ILE A 52 0.71 -1.93 10.12
CA ILE A 52 1.76 -1.56 9.16
C ILE A 52 1.53 -0.14 8.66
N ASN A 53 0.29 0.21 8.29
CA ASN A 53 -0.03 1.55 7.84
C ASN A 53 0.27 2.60 8.91
N GLU A 54 0.06 2.31 10.20
CA GLU A 54 0.45 3.21 11.29
C GLU A 54 1.95 3.55 11.32
N LEU A 55 2.82 2.60 10.97
CA LEU A 55 4.25 2.91 10.80
C LEU A 55 4.50 3.81 9.58
N ILE A 56 3.74 3.62 8.51
CA ILE A 56 3.87 4.41 7.28
C ILE A 56 3.34 5.83 7.46
N LEU A 57 2.36 6.05 8.34
CA LEU A 57 1.82 7.38 8.65
C LEU A 57 2.87 8.36 9.18
N VAL A 58 3.95 7.87 9.78
CA VAL A 58 5.10 8.71 10.20
C VAL A 58 5.78 9.37 9.00
N TYR A 59 5.73 8.72 7.82
CA TYR A 59 6.30 9.22 6.57
C TYR A 59 5.32 10.07 5.77
N ASN A 60 4.06 9.65 5.74
CA ASN A 60 2.99 10.32 5.01
C ASN A 60 1.66 10.22 5.79
N PRO A 61 1.15 11.30 6.37
CA PRO A 61 -0.14 11.31 7.05
C PRO A 61 -1.31 10.90 6.14
N ASP A 62 -1.20 11.16 4.84
CA ASP A 62 -2.20 10.79 3.82
C ASP A 62 -1.82 9.46 3.13
N SER A 63 -1.31 8.50 3.89
CA SER A 63 -0.87 7.19 3.38
C SER A 63 -2.03 6.43 2.73
N ILE A 64 -1.82 5.99 1.49
CA ILE A 64 -2.75 5.10 0.77
C ILE A 64 -2.22 3.68 0.80
N PHE A 65 -3.09 2.74 1.14
CA PHE A 65 -2.79 1.32 1.10
C PHE A 65 -3.36 0.71 -0.18
N VAL A 66 -2.55 -0.03 -0.93
CA VAL A 66 -2.97 -0.65 -2.20
C VAL A 66 -2.78 -2.16 -2.16
N ILE A 67 -3.84 -2.88 -2.48
CA ILE A 67 -3.77 -4.32 -2.76
C ILE A 67 -3.53 -4.50 -4.25
N ILE A 68 -2.52 -5.28 -4.62
CA ILE A 68 -2.20 -5.59 -6.02
C ILE A 68 -2.26 -7.11 -6.22
N ASP A 69 -3.18 -7.59 -7.06
CA ASP A 69 -3.20 -8.99 -7.46
C ASP A 69 -2.09 -9.25 -8.50
N ALA A 70 -1.05 -9.96 -8.08
CA ALA A 70 0.08 -10.33 -8.94
C ALA A 70 -0.28 -11.44 -9.95
N LYS A 71 -1.41 -12.14 -9.77
CA LYS A 71 -1.88 -13.24 -10.64
C LYS A 71 -3.38 -13.11 -10.89
N PRO A 72 -3.82 -12.02 -11.57
CA PRO A 72 -5.23 -11.73 -11.74
C PRO A 72 -5.92 -12.84 -12.53
N LYS A 73 -7.01 -13.35 -11.96
CA LYS A 73 -7.88 -14.36 -12.58
C LYS A 73 -9.24 -13.79 -12.99
N ASP A 74 -9.66 -12.74 -12.31
CA ASP A 74 -10.97 -12.12 -12.50
C ASP A 74 -10.91 -11.01 -13.55
N LEU A 75 -12.03 -10.75 -14.21
CA LEU A 75 -12.20 -9.63 -15.13
C LEU A 75 -12.35 -8.33 -14.32
N GLY A 76 -11.38 -7.43 -14.41
CA GLY A 76 -11.40 -6.15 -13.71
C GLY A 76 -10.02 -5.52 -13.57
N LEU A 77 -9.93 -4.46 -12.76
CA LEU A 77 -8.64 -3.91 -12.34
C LEU A 77 -8.02 -4.85 -11.30
N PRO A 78 -6.72 -5.21 -11.44
CA PRO A 78 -6.03 -6.06 -10.47
C PRO A 78 -5.59 -5.28 -9.22
N THR A 79 -6.23 -4.15 -8.92
CA THR A 79 -5.82 -3.23 -7.86
C THR A 79 -7.02 -2.72 -7.08
N GLU A 80 -6.89 -2.68 -5.76
CA GLU A 80 -7.85 -2.05 -4.84
C GLU A 80 -7.09 -1.07 -3.94
N ALA A 81 -7.65 0.13 -3.74
CA ALA A 81 -7.03 1.19 -2.97
C ALA A 81 -7.85 1.50 -1.71
N TYR A 82 -7.16 1.83 -0.63
CA TYR A 82 -7.75 2.04 0.69
C TYR A 82 -7.09 3.20 1.42
N ILE A 83 -7.87 3.93 2.22
CA ILE A 83 -7.37 4.92 3.18
C ILE A 83 -7.76 4.52 4.60
N ALA A 84 -6.85 4.71 5.55
CA ALA A 84 -7.14 4.43 6.95
C ALA A 84 -7.99 5.55 7.54
N VAL A 85 -9.10 5.20 8.17
CA VAL A 85 -10.04 6.13 8.80
C VAL A 85 -10.34 5.69 10.23
N GLU A 86 -10.72 6.64 11.07
CA GLU A 86 -11.26 6.34 12.40
C GLU A 86 -12.75 6.03 12.29
N GLU A 87 -13.14 4.85 12.74
CA GLU A 87 -14.52 4.40 12.87
C GLU A 87 -14.99 4.66 14.30
N ILE A 88 -16.04 5.46 14.45
CA ILE A 88 -16.70 5.73 15.71
C ILE A 88 -17.91 4.80 15.79
N HIS A 89 -17.96 3.97 16.82
CA HIS A 89 -19.03 3.00 17.00
C HIS A 89 -20.22 3.62 17.76
N ASP A 90 -21.43 3.42 17.24
CA ASP A 90 -22.68 3.90 17.86
C ASP A 90 -23.03 3.18 19.17
N ASP A 91 -22.41 2.02 19.43
CA ASP A 91 -22.61 1.22 20.63
C ASP A 91 -21.81 1.72 21.85
N GLY A 92 -21.04 2.81 21.68
CA GLY A 92 -20.22 3.41 22.73
C GLY A 92 -18.90 2.68 22.99
N SER A 93 -18.52 1.71 22.14
CA SER A 93 -17.19 1.12 22.19
C SER A 93 -16.11 2.12 21.73
N PRO A 94 -14.84 1.93 22.15
CA PRO A 94 -13.76 2.84 21.75
C PRO A 94 -13.60 2.90 20.23
N ALA A 95 -13.28 4.08 19.71
CA ALA A 95 -13.00 4.27 18.29
C ALA A 95 -11.90 3.30 17.83
N SER A 96 -12.09 2.70 16.66
CA SER A 96 -11.12 1.81 16.04
C SER A 96 -10.73 2.33 14.67
N LYS A 97 -9.51 2.02 14.21
CA LYS A 97 -9.14 2.28 12.83
C LYS A 97 -9.68 1.19 11.91
N THR A 98 -10.10 1.60 10.72
CA THR A 98 -10.51 0.70 9.64
C THR A 98 -10.02 1.24 8.30
N PHE A 99 -10.22 0.48 7.24
CA PHE A 99 -9.91 0.90 5.87
C PHE A 99 -11.19 1.20 5.11
N GLU A 100 -11.25 2.37 4.49
CA GLU A 100 -12.29 2.74 3.55
C GLU A 100 -11.78 2.58 2.12
N HIS A 101 -12.58 1.94 1.26
CA HIS A 101 -12.22 1.73 -0.14
C HIS A 101 -12.26 3.04 -0.93
N LEU A 102 -11.23 3.28 -1.74
CA LEU A 102 -11.13 4.39 -2.66
C LEU A 102 -11.28 3.91 -4.11
N PRO A 103 -12.11 4.58 -4.93
CA PRO A 103 -12.11 4.34 -6.38
C PRO A 103 -10.70 4.54 -6.96
N SER A 104 -10.26 3.59 -7.79
CA SER A 104 -8.93 3.61 -8.40
C SER A 104 -8.99 3.30 -9.90
N GLU A 105 -7.96 3.74 -10.63
CA GLU A 105 -7.76 3.45 -12.04
C GLU A 105 -6.27 3.30 -12.35
N ILE A 106 -5.94 2.66 -13.47
CA ILE A 106 -4.57 2.54 -13.98
C ILE A 106 -4.39 3.58 -15.08
N GLY A 107 -3.52 4.57 -14.82
CA GLY A 107 -3.06 5.55 -15.80
C GLY A 107 -1.67 5.22 -16.34
N ALA A 108 -1.23 5.99 -17.34
CA ALA A 108 0.14 5.94 -17.86
C ALA A 108 0.60 7.32 -18.33
N GLU A 109 1.85 7.67 -18.06
CA GLU A 109 2.51 8.80 -18.70
C GLU A 109 2.85 8.45 -20.17
N ARG A 110 3.05 9.46 -21.01
CA ARG A 110 3.40 9.28 -22.44
C ARG A 110 4.57 8.31 -22.65
N ALA A 111 5.60 8.38 -21.81
CA ALA A 111 6.76 7.50 -21.93
C ALA A 111 6.39 6.04 -21.64
N GLU A 112 5.54 5.79 -20.65
CA GLU A 112 5.07 4.47 -20.25
C GLU A 112 4.11 3.89 -21.30
N ALA A 113 3.21 4.72 -21.84
CA ALA A 113 2.25 4.31 -22.87
C ALA A 113 2.95 3.75 -24.11
N VAL A 114 4.02 4.39 -24.57
CA VAL A 114 4.82 3.89 -25.71
C VAL A 114 5.43 2.53 -25.39
N GLY A 115 5.91 2.32 -24.16
CA GLY A 115 6.45 1.04 -23.71
C GLY A 115 5.40 -0.06 -23.69
N VAL A 116 4.22 0.21 -23.13
CA VAL A 116 3.10 -0.74 -23.07
C VAL A 116 2.61 -1.08 -24.48
N GLU A 117 2.40 -0.09 -25.35
CA GLU A 117 1.98 -0.31 -26.74
C GLU A 117 2.97 -1.18 -27.52
N HIS A 118 4.28 -1.08 -27.22
CA HIS A 118 5.28 -1.91 -27.85
C HIS A 118 5.24 -3.36 -27.36
N LEU A 119 5.03 -3.59 -26.07
CA LEU A 119 4.95 -4.93 -25.47
C LEU A 119 3.70 -5.72 -25.88
N LEU A 120 2.65 -5.03 -26.33
CA LEU A 120 1.39 -5.64 -26.76
C LEU A 120 1.38 -6.07 -28.24
N ARG A 121 2.49 -5.88 -28.97
CA ARG A 121 2.66 -6.33 -30.36
C ARG A 121 3.44 -7.63 -30.44
#